data_AF-A0A9D3AJG5-F1
#
_entry.id   AF-A0A9D3AJG5-F1
#
_cell.length_a   1.000
_cell.length_b   1.000
_cell.length_c   1.000
_cell.angle_alpha   90.00
_cell.angle_beta   90.00
_cell.angle_gamma   90.00
#
_symmetry.space_group_name_H-M   'P 1'
#
loop_
_entity.id
_entity.type
_entity.pdbx_description
1 polymer ?
#
loop_
_entity_poly.entity_id
_entity_poly.type
_entity_poly.pdbx_seq_one_letter_code
_entity_poly.pdbx_strand_id
1 'polypeptide(L)'
;MLEYIYEWIGNIAFYMIMVTAVLHLLPNSDYQKYIRFFTGLVLVILLATPILKIFGMEKDLANLYDSRAYQEQMKKIEESSEFLNNIAPIEETAGEPQDTEGDSGKSGQIQVEEIEIGQ
;
A
#
# COMPACT_ATOMS: atom_id res chain seq x y z
N MET A 1 8.25 0.19 31.03
CA MET A 1 9.17 0.92 30.12
C MET A 1 10.43 0.11 29.85
N LEU A 2 11.28 -0.14 30.85
CA LEU A 2 12.49 -0.95 30.66
C LEU A 2 12.19 -2.40 30.29
N GLU A 3 11.18 -3.02 30.90
CA GLU A 3 10.75 -4.39 30.57
C GLU A 3 10.36 -4.57 29.10
N TYR A 4 9.65 -3.59 28.53
CA TYR A 4 9.37 -3.54 27.09
C TYR A 4 10.63 -3.44 26.23
N ILE A 5 11.65 -2.69 26.68
CA ILE A 5 12.93 -2.58 25.97
C ILE A 5 13.70 -3.90 26.07
N TYR A 6 13.65 -4.59 27.21
CA TYR A 6 14.27 -5.90 27.41
C TYR A 6 13.62 -6.99 26.56
N GLU A 7 12.30 -7.02 26.51
CA GLU A 7 11.58 -7.94 25.62
C GLU A 7 11.88 -7.63 24.15
N TRP A 8 11.88 -6.35 23.78
CA TRP A 8 12.19 -5.91 22.44
C TRP A 8 13.62 -6.25 22.00
N ILE A 9 14.63 -5.99 22.85
CA ILE A 9 16.01 -6.34 22.53
C ILE A 9 16.17 -7.87 22.44
N GLY A 10 15.41 -8.62 23.25
CA GLY A 10 15.31 -10.08 23.17
C GLY A 10 14.75 -10.54 21.82
N ASN A 11 13.69 -9.91 21.33
CA ASN A 11 13.10 -10.20 20.02
C ASN A 11 14.08 -9.91 18.87
N ILE A 12 14.88 -8.85 18.98
CA ILE A 12 15.95 -8.56 18.00
C ILE A 12 17.05 -9.60 18.06
N ALA A 13 17.50 -9.97 19.26
CA ALA A 13 18.54 -10.98 19.42
C ALA A 13 18.09 -12.31 18.82
N PHE A 14 16.85 -12.72 19.07
CA PHE A 14 16.25 -13.90 18.46
C PHE A 14 16.20 -13.78 16.93
N TYR A 15 15.74 -12.65 16.40
CA TYR A 15 15.73 -12.38 14.96
C TYR A 15 17.14 -12.47 14.34
N MET A 16 18.15 -11.90 14.99
CA MET A 16 19.54 -11.93 14.52
C MET A 16 20.08 -13.36 14.44
N ILE A 17 19.77 -14.19 15.44
CA ILE A 17 20.15 -15.62 15.44
C ILE A 17 19.45 -16.34 14.29
N MET A 18 18.14 -16.11 14.10
CA MET A 18 17.37 -16.72 13.01
C MET A 18 17.94 -16.31 11.63
N VAL A 19 18.17 -15.02 11.40
CA VAL A 19 18.74 -14.51 10.14
C VAL A 19 20.12 -15.10 9.88
N THR A 20 20.96 -15.20 10.92
CA THR A 20 22.28 -15.79 10.81
C THR A 20 22.20 -17.28 10.43
N ALA A 21 21.27 -18.02 11.04
CA ALA A 21 21.03 -19.42 10.71
C ALA A 21 20.53 -19.58 9.26
N VAL A 22 19.59 -18.75 8.83
CA VAL A 22 19.10 -18.72 7.43
C VAL A 22 20.25 -18.40 6.47
N LEU A 23 21.06 -17.38 6.76
CA LEU A 23 22.21 -17.01 5.93
C LEU A 23 23.27 -18.10 5.82
N HIS A 24 23.48 -18.90 6.88
CA HIS A 24 24.40 -20.03 6.87
C HIS A 24 23.81 -21.27 6.19
N LEU A 25 22.49 -21.45 6.26
CA LEU A 25 21.79 -22.56 5.61
C LEU A 25 21.73 -22.39 4.09
N LEU A 26 21.79 -21.15 3.60
CA LEU A 26 21.92 -20.86 2.17
C LEU A 26 23.38 -20.93 1.71
N PRO A 27 23.80 -21.98 0.97
CA PRO A 27 25.12 -22.02 0.37
C PRO A 27 25.24 -20.96 -0.74
N ASN A 28 26.43 -20.35 -0.83
CA ASN A 28 26.86 -19.32 -1.78
C ASN A 28 26.07 -19.30 -3.10
N SER A 29 25.04 -18.48 -3.14
CA SER A 29 24.27 -18.18 -4.34
C SER A 29 24.17 -16.67 -4.49
N ASP A 30 24.05 -16.19 -5.72
CA ASP A 30 23.82 -14.76 -5.99
C ASP A 30 22.58 -14.23 -5.25
N TYR A 31 21.65 -15.12 -4.88
CA TYR A 31 20.46 -14.85 -4.07
C TYR A 31 20.74 -14.39 -2.63
N GLN A 32 21.90 -14.73 -2.07
CA GLN A 32 22.26 -14.32 -0.71
C GLN A 32 22.30 -12.79 -0.55
N LYS A 33 22.67 -12.06 -1.62
CA LYS A 33 22.69 -10.59 -1.63
C LYS A 33 21.31 -10.00 -1.41
N TYR A 34 20.29 -10.57 -2.05
CA TYR A 34 18.91 -10.12 -1.95
C TYR A 34 18.30 -10.44 -0.59
N ILE A 35 18.57 -11.64 -0.06
CA ILE A 35 18.10 -12.04 1.28
C ILE A 35 18.78 -11.20 2.36
N ARG A 36 20.08 -10.92 2.23
CA ARG A 36 20.80 -10.04 3.16
C ARG A 36 20.25 -8.61 3.14
N PHE A 37 19.86 -8.11 1.97
CA PHE A 37 19.19 -6.82 1.86
C PHE A 37 17.81 -6.83 2.52
N PHE A 38 17.01 -7.86 2.25
CA PHE A 38 15.67 -8.02 2.82
C PHE A 38 15.69 -8.13 4.34
N THR A 39 16.58 -8.97 4.88
CA THR A 39 16.75 -9.13 6.34
C THR A 39 17.26 -7.84 7.00
N GLY A 40 18.04 -7.03 6.29
CA GLY A 40 18.40 -5.67 6.72
C GLY A 40 17.19 -4.72 6.75
N LEU A 41 16.33 -4.76 5.73
CA LEU A 41 15.11 -3.96 5.70
C LEU A 41 14.14 -4.34 6.83
N VAL A 42 13.93 -5.64 7.04
CA VAL A 42 13.10 -6.16 8.14
C VAL A 42 13.69 -5.74 9.48
N LEU A 43 15.02 -5.74 9.65
CA LEU A 43 15.67 -5.23 10.86
C LEU A 43 15.36 -3.75 11.08
N VAL A 44 15.45 -2.90 10.06
CA VAL A 44 15.11 -1.47 10.15
C VAL A 44 13.67 -1.28 10.60
N ILE A 45 12.73 -2.07 10.07
CA ILE A 45 11.31 -2.02 10.47
C ILE A 45 11.16 -2.46 11.93
N LEU A 46 11.85 -3.52 12.36
CA LEU A 46 11.82 -4.03 13.73
C LEU A 46 12.39 -3.01 14.74
N LEU A 47 13.37 -2.23 14.30
CA LEU A 47 13.94 -1.10 15.04
C LEU A 47 13.05 0.15 14.98
N ALA A 48 12.10 0.28 14.04
CA ALA A 48 11.30 1.50 13.92
C ALA A 48 10.39 1.72 15.13
N THR A 49 9.62 0.72 15.54
CA THR A 49 8.71 0.77 16.71
C THR A 49 9.34 1.33 18.02
N PRO A 50 10.44 0.76 18.54
CA PRO A 50 11.11 1.22 19.75
C PRO A 50 11.74 2.61 19.57
N ILE A 51 12.24 2.94 18.37
CA ILE A 51 12.81 4.24 18.05
C ILE A 51 11.69 5.27 18.11
N LEU A 52 10.56 5.03 17.45
CA LEU A 52 9.37 5.90 17.53
C LEU A 52 8.90 6.10 18.97
N LYS A 53 8.96 5.05 19.81
CA LYS A 53 8.67 5.14 21.25
C LYS A 53 9.67 6.01 22.03
N ILE A 54 10.97 5.82 21.82
CA ILE A 54 12.05 6.58 22.49
C ILE A 54 11.98 8.05 22.08
N PHE A 55 11.72 8.33 20.81
CA PHE A 55 11.57 9.68 20.28
C PHE A 55 10.23 10.33 20.66
N GLY A 56 9.34 9.64 21.38
CA GLY A 56 8.07 10.19 21.86
C GLY A 56 7.02 10.42 20.76
N MET A 57 7.34 10.09 19.51
CA MET A 57 6.44 10.24 18.35
C MET A 57 5.16 9.40 18.49
N GLU A 58 5.15 8.33 19.29
CA GLU A 58 3.92 7.57 19.51
C GLU A 58 2.75 8.43 20.04
N LYS A 59 3.05 9.42 20.89
CA LYS A 59 2.02 10.30 21.48
C LYS A 59 1.54 11.35 20.50
N ASP A 60 2.44 11.90 19.68
CA ASP A 60 2.08 12.87 18.66
C ASP A 60 1.22 12.21 17.59
N LEU A 61 1.59 11.00 17.15
CA LEU A 61 0.86 10.21 16.18
C LEU A 61 -0.53 9.83 16.73
N ALA A 62 -0.62 9.39 17.99
CA ALA A 62 -1.89 9.11 18.65
C ALA A 62 -2.76 10.36 18.81
N ASN A 63 -2.18 11.50 19.20
CA ASN A 63 -2.92 12.76 19.32
C ASN A 63 -3.40 13.30 17.98
N LEU A 64 -2.65 13.09 16.90
CA LEU A 64 -3.07 13.43 15.54
C LEU A 64 -4.28 12.59 15.11
N TYR A 65 -4.27 11.29 15.42
CA TYR A 65 -5.39 10.37 15.16
C TYR A 65 -6.62 10.65 16.02
N ASP A 66 -6.44 10.98 17.31
CA ASP A 66 -7.53 11.29 18.25
C ASP A 66 -7.97 12.76 18.18
N SER A 67 -7.29 13.58 17.35
CA SER A 67 -7.68 14.97 17.18
C SER A 67 -9.08 15.02 16.54
N ARG A 68 -9.95 15.87 17.11
CA ARG A 68 -11.29 16.14 16.55
C ARG A 68 -11.23 16.51 15.06
N ALA A 69 -10.14 17.13 14.62
CA ALA A 69 -9.89 17.45 13.22
C ALA A 69 -9.77 16.21 12.32
N TYR A 70 -9.22 15.09 12.81
CA TYR A 70 -9.13 13.85 12.05
C TYR A 70 -10.50 13.15 11.95
N GLN A 71 -11.25 13.12 13.05
CA GLN A 71 -12.63 12.62 13.10
C GLN A 71 -13.56 13.42 12.15
N GLU A 72 -13.44 14.74 12.13
CA GLU A 72 -14.21 15.59 11.21
C GLU A 72 -13.85 15.35 9.74
N GLN A 73 -12.57 15.11 9.43
CA GLN A 73 -12.14 14.77 8.08
C GLN A 73 -12.68 13.40 7.64
N MET A 74 -12.65 12.41 8.52
CA MET A 74 -13.22 11.09 8.23
C MET A 74 -14.73 11.16 8.00
N LYS A 75 -15.46 11.94 8.80
CA LYS A 75 -16.90 12.15 8.62
C LYS A 75 -17.23 12.79 7.27
N LYS A 76 -16.44 13.75 6.81
CA LYS A 76 -16.62 14.38 5.49
C LYS A 76 -16.35 13.41 4.35
N ILE A 77 -15.36 12.53 4.51
CA ILE A 77 -15.03 11.49 3.51
C ILE A 77 -16.20 10.50 3.41
N GLU A 78 -16.73 10.04 4.55
CA GLU A 78 -17.88 9.13 4.61
C GLU A 78 -19.14 9.75 4.00
N GLU A 79 -19.47 11.00 4.34
CA GLU A 79 -20.61 11.73 3.77
C GLU A 79 -20.48 11.89 2.25
N SER A 80 -19.28 12.19 1.75
CA SER A 80 -19.01 12.26 0.31
C SER A 80 -19.08 10.90 -0.38
N SER A 81 -18.64 9.83 0.29
CA SER A 81 -18.72 8.46 -0.22
C SER A 81 -20.18 7.99 -0.31
N GLU A 82 -21.00 8.28 0.71
CA GLU A 82 -22.44 8.00 0.68
C GLU A 82 -23.15 8.81 -0.41
N PHE A 83 -22.80 10.09 -0.59
CA PHE A 83 -23.33 10.92 -1.67
C PHE A 83 -23.01 10.33 -3.04
N LEU A 84 -21.77 9.89 -3.27
CA LEU A 84 -21.36 9.26 -4.52
C LEU A 84 -22.09 7.92 -4.75
N ASN A 85 -22.20 7.08 -3.71
CA ASN A 85 -22.91 5.81 -3.78
C ASN A 85 -24.42 5.98 -4.06
N ASN A 86 -25.02 7.05 -3.54
CA ASN A 86 -26.44 7.36 -3.76
C ASN A 86 -26.72 7.97 -5.16
N ILE A 87 -25.74 8.63 -5.78
CA ILE A 87 -25.92 9.29 -7.09
C ILE A 87 -25.58 8.39 -8.26
N ALA A 88 -24.62 7.48 -8.07
CA ALA A 88 -24.38 6.37 -8.97
C ALA A 88 -24.26 5.14 -8.09
N PRO A 89 -25.32 4.31 -7.98
CA PRO A 89 -25.13 2.96 -7.51
C PRO A 89 -24.12 2.35 -8.46
N ILE A 90 -22.88 2.19 -8.01
CA ILE A 90 -21.91 1.42 -8.75
C ILE A 90 -22.45 0.00 -8.63
N GLU A 91 -23.15 -0.46 -9.67
CA GLU A 91 -23.35 -1.89 -9.86
C GLU A 91 -21.95 -2.48 -9.83
N GLU A 92 -21.67 -3.18 -8.74
CA GLU A 92 -20.49 -4.01 -8.58
C GLU A 92 -20.63 -5.17 -9.57
N THR A 93 -20.42 -4.86 -10.85
CA THR A 93 -20.16 -5.86 -11.88
C THR A 93 -18.73 -6.34 -11.65
N ALA A 94 -18.59 -7.21 -10.66
CA ALA A 94 -17.46 -8.12 -10.58
C ALA A 94 -17.58 -9.10 -11.75
N GLY A 95 -17.25 -8.63 -12.96
CA GLY A 95 -16.98 -9.45 -14.13
C GLY A 95 -15.49 -9.38 -14.40
N GLU A 96 -14.82 -10.52 -14.25
CA GLU A 96 -13.43 -10.73 -14.65
C GLU A 96 -13.14 -10.13 -16.04
N PRO A 97 -11.94 -9.59 -16.29
CA PRO A 97 -11.52 -9.33 -17.66
C PRO A 97 -11.29 -10.68 -18.33
N GLN A 98 -12.28 -11.15 -19.12
CA GLN A 98 -12.07 -12.21 -20.10
C GLN A 98 -11.68 -11.58 -21.43
N ASP A 99 -10.47 -11.93 -21.84
CA ASP A 99 -9.90 -11.74 -23.16
C ASP A 99 -10.83 -12.39 -24.21
N THR A 100 -11.23 -11.66 -25.27
CA THR A 100 -11.18 -12.13 -26.68
C THR A 100 -11.81 -11.13 -27.67
N GLU A 101 -11.21 -11.14 -28.86
CA GLU A 101 -11.54 -10.43 -30.09
C GLU A 101 -13.02 -10.53 -30.52
N GLY A 102 -13.52 -9.53 -31.25
CA GLY A 102 -14.77 -9.70 -32.00
C GLY A 102 -15.43 -8.42 -32.51
N ASP A 103 -15.02 -8.00 -33.70
CA ASP A 103 -15.82 -7.39 -34.78
C ASP A 103 -16.88 -6.30 -34.47
N SER A 104 -16.59 -5.11 -34.99
CA SER A 104 -17.50 -3.97 -35.06
C SER A 104 -18.61 -4.18 -36.10
N GLY A 105 -19.83 -4.43 -35.64
CA GLY A 105 -21.02 -4.46 -36.47
C GLY A 105 -22.00 -3.31 -36.17
N LYS A 106 -21.93 -2.23 -36.97
CA LYS A 106 -22.97 -1.20 -37.23
C LYS A 106 -23.35 -0.30 -36.03
N SER A 107 -23.64 1.00 -36.15
CA SER A 107 -23.97 1.89 -37.26
C SER A 107 -23.76 3.32 -36.75
N GLY A 108 -23.06 4.15 -37.52
CA GLY A 108 -22.96 5.59 -37.27
C GLY A 108 -22.51 6.26 -38.56
N GLN A 109 -23.46 6.63 -39.40
CA GLN A 109 -23.21 7.36 -40.65
C GLN A 109 -22.49 8.68 -40.33
N ILE A 110 -21.25 8.81 -40.77
CA ILE A 110 -20.53 10.09 -40.81
C ILE A 110 -20.76 10.66 -42.21
N GLN A 111 -21.58 11.71 -42.31
CA GLN A 111 -21.73 12.50 -43.53
C GLN A 111 -20.53 13.44 -43.64
N VAL A 112 -19.77 13.29 -44.73
CA VAL A 112 -18.58 14.11 -45.02
C VAL A 112 -19.02 15.15 -46.05
N GLU A 113 -19.09 16.42 -45.65
CA GLU A 113 -19.16 17.52 -46.62
C GLU A 113 -17.76 17.74 -47.20
N GLU A 114 -17.69 17.71 -48.53
CA GLU A 114 -16.48 17.85 -49.33
C GLU A 114 -15.95 19.30 -49.23
N ILE A 115 -14.67 19.44 -48.89
CA ILE A 115 -14.00 20.75 -48.82
C ILE A 115 -13.46 21.07 -50.21
N GLU A 116 -14.07 22.03 -50.91
CA GLU A 116 -13.49 22.61 -52.14
C GLU A 116 -12.23 23.41 -51.79
N ILE A 117 -11.07 22.92 -52.24
CA ILE A 117 -9.82 23.66 -52.20
C ILE A 117 -9.70 24.43 -53.52
N GLY A 118 -9.89 25.75 -53.45
CA GLY A 118 -9.75 26.66 -54.58
C GLY A 118 -8.33 26.66 -55.18
N GLN A 119 -8.28 26.83 -56.50
CA GLN A 119 -7.09 26.90 -57.36
C GLN A 119 -6.18 28.10 -57.05
#